data_AF-A0A4U0NKW1-F1
#
_entry.id   AF-A0A4U0NKW1-F1
#
_cell.length_a   1.000
_cell.length_b   1.000
_cell.length_c   1.000
_cell.angle_alpha   90.00
_cell.angle_beta   90.00
_cell.angle_gamma   90.00
#
_symmetry.space_group_name_H-M   'P 1'
#
loop_
_entity.id
_entity.type
_entity.pdbx_description
1 polymer ?
#
loop_
_entity_poly.entity_id
_entity_poly.type
_entity_poly.pdbx_seq_one_letter_code
_entity_poly.pdbx_strand_id
1 'polypeptide(L)'
;MGACKLARLGIGLLLFLAMVQVGYGQTKILANEITYTSPNGMSSLIGCGSFPPYLQPCYNTPTISNSGNALLNDNTYARLLASPGLLVGLASYEGGIELKFAANRPANSWAFVQINADLDLLGALLGGSLGNLLGGVLGSVLLGNQEFEIQARNSLGAVVEIRNSNQNFSTDRVRIVVDKIGNHYLAIKPDQVFDRIRIINRSVSAVGLGTQYTFDVYNAFYLDNIDNCSGIFSTSFEGAGIDLDLLGLGGTLTSNLHRAIDGDLETYSTLSGGLLEVGGSLRQSFYLGNLSSANSSINITIGAAPSILNVELLSNISFMAYNGSDEVENKTLTELGLSVDLLGLLVDGSPVSFGFRPQAAYDRVEIRINQALGLGTGESLRVYEVSGTPHIDLIPEPNLSDALTGCEELDLMDAIANRQLNYYEYKFYTQSIGGIALSSSIVTETGTYYIEAIDIETGCSSLRVAVNATVSPLPGKPHLTISDVIN
;
A
#
# COMPACT_ATOMS: atom_id res chain seq x y z
N MET A 1 32.68 -35.23 -15.44
CA MET A 1 33.34 -34.11 -16.12
C MET A 1 32.46 -33.69 -17.29
N GLY A 2 31.52 -32.78 -17.04
CA GLY A 2 30.61 -32.25 -18.06
C GLY A 2 31.38 -31.32 -19.00
N ALA A 3 31.12 -31.44 -20.30
CA ALA A 3 31.85 -30.72 -21.34
C ALA A 3 31.38 -29.26 -21.45
N CYS A 4 32.33 -28.33 -21.45
CA CYS A 4 32.09 -26.89 -21.52
C CYS A 4 31.99 -26.38 -22.97
N LYS A 5 31.09 -25.42 -23.23
CA LYS A 5 30.89 -24.78 -24.56
C LYS A 5 31.35 -23.30 -24.52
N LEU A 6 32.15 -22.89 -25.50
CA LEU A 6 32.68 -21.52 -25.67
C LEU A 6 31.73 -20.60 -26.46
N ALA A 7 31.65 -19.32 -26.08
CA ALA A 7 31.13 -18.23 -26.92
C ALA A 7 31.99 -16.94 -26.82
N ARG A 8 31.79 -16.01 -27.77
CA ARG A 8 32.78 -15.04 -28.30
C ARG A 8 32.77 -13.65 -27.62
N LEU A 9 33.97 -13.07 -27.49
CA LEU A 9 34.27 -11.78 -26.84
C LEU A 9 34.26 -10.58 -27.81
N GLY A 10 33.65 -9.45 -27.42
CA GLY A 10 33.74 -8.15 -28.08
C GLY A 10 34.02 -7.03 -27.06
N ILE A 11 35.03 -6.18 -27.33
CA ILE A 11 35.58 -5.19 -26.38
C ILE A 11 35.05 -3.79 -26.70
N GLY A 12 34.49 -3.08 -25.71
CA GLY A 12 34.10 -1.67 -25.78
C GLY A 12 34.52 -0.89 -24.53
N LEU A 13 35.20 0.24 -24.74
CA LEU A 13 35.80 1.12 -23.73
C LEU A 13 34.83 2.26 -23.37
N LEU A 14 34.62 2.59 -22.08
CA LEU A 14 33.92 3.83 -21.69
C LEU A 14 34.28 4.39 -20.31
N LEU A 15 34.19 5.72 -20.24
CA LEU A 15 34.66 6.67 -19.21
C LEU A 15 33.80 6.69 -17.93
N PHE A 16 34.47 6.97 -16.81
CA PHE A 16 33.91 7.15 -15.47
C PHE A 16 33.42 8.58 -15.20
N LEU A 17 32.21 8.71 -14.66
CA LEU A 17 31.77 9.85 -13.84
C LEU A 17 31.22 9.29 -12.52
N ALA A 18 31.82 9.66 -11.39
CA ALA A 18 31.36 9.23 -10.07
C ALA A 18 30.25 10.15 -9.56
N MET A 19 29.05 9.60 -9.30
CA MET A 19 28.00 10.26 -8.54
C MET A 19 27.85 9.59 -7.17
N VAL A 20 27.74 10.42 -6.14
CA VAL A 20 27.46 10.04 -4.75
C VAL A 20 25.97 9.71 -4.63
N GLN A 21 25.62 8.49 -4.22
CA GLN A 21 24.24 8.14 -3.89
C GLN A 21 23.91 8.60 -2.47
N VAL A 22 22.94 9.50 -2.35
CA VAL A 22 22.29 9.91 -1.09
C VAL A 22 21.08 8.98 -0.89
N GLY A 23 20.86 8.48 0.33
CA GLY A 23 19.62 7.77 0.66
C GLY A 23 18.48 8.77 0.81
N TYR A 24 17.44 8.62 -0.01
CA TYR A 24 16.32 9.55 -0.09
C TYR A 24 15.07 8.95 0.60
N GLY A 25 14.59 9.59 1.67
CA GLY A 25 13.38 9.20 2.39
C GLY A 25 12.32 10.30 2.36
N GLN A 26 11.03 9.92 2.38
CA GLN A 26 9.90 10.86 2.41
C GLN A 26 9.95 11.76 3.64
N THR A 27 9.78 13.08 3.46
CA THR A 27 9.73 14.00 4.60
C THR A 27 8.28 14.32 4.97
N LYS A 28 7.82 13.77 6.10
CA LYS A 28 6.53 14.13 6.71
C LYS A 28 6.63 15.53 7.32
N ILE A 29 5.79 16.45 6.87
CA ILE A 29 5.58 17.74 7.52
C ILE A 29 4.41 17.59 8.49
N LEU A 30 4.71 17.50 9.79
CA LEU A 30 3.72 17.31 10.84
C LEU A 30 2.97 18.60 11.15
N ALA A 31 1.71 18.46 11.56
CA ALA A 31 1.02 19.50 12.30
C ALA A 31 1.76 19.78 13.61
N ASN A 32 1.87 21.06 13.99
CA ASN A 32 2.67 21.51 15.11
C ASN A 32 1.88 22.34 16.14
N GLU A 33 0.62 22.64 15.84
CA GLU A 33 -0.29 23.34 16.74
C GLU A 33 -1.58 22.54 16.90
N ILE A 34 -2.15 22.58 18.10
CA ILE A 34 -3.41 21.90 18.41
C ILE A 34 -4.39 22.85 19.09
N THR A 35 -5.63 22.82 18.64
CA THR A 35 -6.79 23.36 19.37
C THR A 35 -7.84 22.27 19.50
N TYR A 36 -8.76 22.40 20.45
CA TYR A 36 -9.78 21.38 20.68
C TYR A 36 -11.06 21.96 21.27
N THR A 37 -12.17 21.26 21.06
CA THR A 37 -13.49 21.54 21.62
C THR A 37 -13.87 20.40 22.55
N SER A 38 -13.84 20.66 23.86
CA SER A 38 -14.27 19.71 24.90
C SER A 38 -15.41 20.33 25.71
N PRO A 39 -16.68 20.23 25.27
CA PRO A 39 -17.82 20.79 26.00
C PRO A 39 -18.07 20.13 27.38
N ASN A 40 -17.24 19.14 27.73
CA ASN A 40 -17.33 18.25 28.88
C ASN A 40 -18.65 17.44 28.93
N GLY A 41 -18.51 16.12 29.04
CA GLY A 41 -19.64 15.22 29.31
C GLY A 41 -20.17 15.36 30.73
N MET A 42 -21.43 14.98 30.92
CA MET A 42 -22.08 14.98 32.24
C MET A 42 -21.41 13.95 33.16
N SER A 43 -20.94 14.39 34.33
CA SER A 43 -20.28 13.54 35.34
C SER A 43 -21.23 13.07 36.45
N SER A 44 -22.35 13.76 36.66
CA SER A 44 -23.39 13.36 37.63
C SER A 44 -24.75 13.97 37.26
N LEU A 45 -25.78 13.13 37.21
CA LEU A 45 -27.18 13.51 36.99
C LEU A 45 -27.85 14.02 38.28
N ILE A 46 -27.43 13.50 39.44
CA ILE A 46 -27.92 13.89 40.77
C ILE A 46 -27.23 15.14 41.33
N GLY A 47 -26.26 15.67 40.55
CA GLY A 47 -25.62 16.97 40.69
C GLY A 47 -24.29 17.00 41.45
N CYS A 48 -23.59 18.12 41.33
CA CYS A 48 -22.34 18.44 42.05
C CYS A 48 -22.52 19.74 42.83
N GLY A 49 -22.11 19.74 44.09
CA GLY A 49 -22.30 20.86 45.02
C GLY A 49 -22.49 20.33 46.44
N SER A 50 -22.30 21.19 47.44
CA SER A 50 -22.21 20.74 48.83
C SER A 50 -23.55 20.59 49.56
N PHE A 51 -24.69 21.08 49.05
CA PHE A 51 -25.98 21.00 49.79
C PHE A 51 -27.26 21.00 48.89
N PRO A 52 -28.24 20.09 49.14
CA PRO A 52 -29.61 20.19 48.59
C PRO A 52 -30.30 21.50 49.03
N PRO A 53 -31.24 22.09 48.25
CA PRO A 53 -31.93 21.56 47.06
C PRO A 53 -31.35 22.00 45.70
N TYR A 54 -30.17 22.63 45.67
CA TYR A 54 -29.61 23.27 44.46
C TYR A 54 -28.60 22.41 43.69
N LEU A 55 -28.76 21.08 43.71
CA LEU A 55 -27.86 20.19 42.96
C LEU A 55 -28.18 20.30 41.46
N GLN A 56 -27.28 20.95 40.71
CA GLN A 56 -27.34 21.02 39.25
C GLN A 56 -26.48 19.91 38.62
N PRO A 57 -26.87 19.37 37.44
CA PRO A 57 -26.01 18.45 36.69
C PRO A 57 -24.66 19.07 36.42
N CYS A 58 -23.60 18.28 36.56
CA CYS A 58 -22.22 18.74 36.37
C CYS A 58 -21.63 18.12 35.12
N TYR A 59 -20.78 18.91 34.46
CA TYR A 59 -20.16 18.62 33.20
C TYR A 59 -18.64 18.77 33.36
N ASN A 60 -18.04 17.81 34.06
CA ASN A 60 -16.62 17.83 34.41
C ASN A 60 -15.82 16.71 33.74
N THR A 61 -16.46 15.87 32.92
CA THR A 61 -15.77 14.79 32.19
C THR A 61 -15.23 15.36 30.88
N PRO A 62 -13.90 15.51 30.70
CA PRO A 62 -13.37 15.97 29.42
C PRO A 62 -13.80 15.04 28.30
N THR A 63 -14.22 15.58 27.15
CA THR A 63 -14.56 14.76 25.98
C THR A 63 -13.33 14.45 25.12
N ILE A 64 -12.16 14.94 25.54
CA ILE A 64 -10.88 14.70 24.90
C ILE A 64 -9.84 14.45 25.98
N SER A 65 -9.03 13.42 25.79
CA SER A 65 -7.88 13.13 26.65
C SER A 65 -6.58 13.10 25.85
N ASN A 66 -5.47 13.50 26.49
CA ASN A 66 -4.12 13.48 25.92
C ASN A 66 -3.99 14.22 24.57
N SER A 67 -4.66 15.37 24.41
CA SER A 67 -4.69 16.12 23.15
C SER A 67 -3.29 16.37 22.57
N GLY A 68 -2.32 16.72 23.41
CA GLY A 68 -0.93 16.99 22.99
C GLY A 68 -0.23 15.82 22.30
N ASN A 69 -0.66 14.57 22.52
CA ASN A 69 -0.07 13.40 21.87
C ASN A 69 -0.30 13.40 20.34
N ALA A 70 -1.37 14.05 19.86
CA ALA A 70 -1.64 14.19 18.42
C ALA A 70 -0.65 15.13 17.70
N LEU A 71 0.32 15.72 18.40
CA LEU A 71 1.45 16.44 17.79
C LEU A 71 2.74 15.60 17.74
N LEU A 72 2.73 14.40 18.33
CA LEU A 72 3.89 13.54 18.45
C LEU A 72 3.92 12.47 17.34
N ASN A 73 5.12 12.10 16.90
CA ASN A 73 5.33 11.04 15.92
C ASN A 73 5.94 9.80 16.59
N ASP A 74 5.31 9.36 17.68
CA ASP A 74 5.77 8.26 18.54
C ASP A 74 4.66 7.22 18.81
N ASN A 75 3.64 7.20 17.94
CA ASN A 75 2.49 6.31 18.05
C ASN A 75 1.63 6.53 19.32
N THR A 76 1.74 7.70 19.95
CA THR A 76 0.79 8.15 20.97
C THR A 76 -0.40 8.88 20.32
N TYR A 77 -1.54 8.91 21.00
CA TYR A 77 -2.79 9.46 20.45
C TYR A 77 -3.54 10.34 21.46
N ALA A 78 -4.33 11.26 20.91
CA ALA A 78 -5.43 11.93 21.58
C ALA A 78 -6.70 11.10 21.41
N ARG A 79 -7.49 10.94 22.48
CA ARG A 79 -8.76 10.19 22.41
C ARG A 79 -9.94 11.13 22.48
N LEU A 80 -10.80 11.07 21.47
CA LEU A 80 -12.04 11.83 21.35
C LEU A 80 -13.22 10.95 21.79
N LEU A 81 -14.08 11.49 22.65
CA LEU A 81 -15.23 10.80 23.23
C LEU A 81 -16.53 11.39 22.68
N ALA A 82 -17.48 10.53 22.38
CA ALA A 82 -18.83 10.92 22.01
C ALA A 82 -19.87 10.05 22.72
N SER A 83 -21.05 10.59 22.97
CA SER A 83 -22.18 9.83 23.53
C SER A 83 -23.51 10.48 23.16
N PRO A 84 -24.56 9.69 22.86
CA PRO A 84 -25.91 10.21 22.66
C PRO A 84 -26.55 10.66 23.97
N GLY A 85 -25.89 10.42 25.10
CA GLY A 85 -26.35 10.77 26.43
C GLY A 85 -27.23 9.68 27.06
N LEU A 86 -27.92 10.03 28.14
CA LEU A 86 -28.78 9.08 28.88
C LEU A 86 -30.23 9.10 28.38
N LEU A 87 -30.63 10.21 27.75
CA LEU A 87 -31.92 10.44 27.10
C LEU A 87 -31.66 11.41 25.93
N VAL A 88 -32.55 11.44 24.93
CA VAL A 88 -32.39 12.32 23.75
C VAL A 88 -32.18 13.77 24.18
N GLY A 89 -31.01 14.33 23.86
CA GLY A 89 -30.63 15.71 24.18
C GLY A 89 -30.18 15.95 25.63
N LEU A 90 -30.12 14.92 26.48
CA LEU A 90 -29.62 15.02 27.86
C LEU A 90 -28.31 14.25 28.02
N ALA A 91 -27.28 14.94 28.54
CA ALA A 91 -25.95 14.38 28.77
C ALA A 91 -25.21 13.92 27.50
N SER A 92 -25.69 14.28 26.30
CA SER A 92 -24.97 14.02 25.05
C SER A 92 -23.73 14.88 24.97
N TYR A 93 -22.67 14.36 24.36
CA TYR A 93 -21.44 15.10 24.14
C TYR A 93 -20.69 14.61 22.90
N GLU A 94 -19.86 15.48 22.36
CA GLU A 94 -18.94 15.21 21.25
C GLU A 94 -17.53 15.71 21.60
N GLY A 95 -16.53 15.14 20.94
CA GLY A 95 -15.13 15.54 21.04
C GLY A 95 -14.62 15.99 19.70
N GLY A 96 -13.97 17.16 19.64
CA GLY A 96 -13.36 17.67 18.41
C GLY A 96 -11.94 18.18 18.61
N ILE A 97 -11.01 17.75 17.76
CA ILE A 97 -9.61 18.16 17.76
C ILE A 97 -9.28 18.85 16.43
N GLU A 98 -8.45 19.88 16.46
CA GLU A 98 -7.99 20.60 15.27
C GLU A 98 -6.46 20.69 15.31
N LEU A 99 -5.84 20.13 14.27
CA LEU A 99 -4.40 20.00 14.08
C LEU A 99 -3.99 20.98 12.98
N LYS A 100 -3.11 21.93 13.31
CA LYS A 100 -2.68 23.01 12.42
C LYS A 100 -1.21 22.84 12.02
N PHE A 101 -0.95 23.07 10.74
CA PHE A 101 0.38 23.11 10.13
C PHE A 101 1.00 24.50 10.28
N ALA A 102 2.32 24.55 10.38
CA ALA A 102 3.07 25.81 10.49
C ALA A 102 2.90 26.72 9.27
N ALA A 103 2.76 26.11 8.08
CA ALA A 103 2.61 26.82 6.82
C ALA A 103 1.39 26.30 6.04
N ASN A 104 0.75 27.20 5.30
CA ASN A 104 -0.34 26.88 4.39
C ASN A 104 0.04 25.71 3.47
N ARG A 105 -0.92 24.80 3.26
CA ARG A 105 -0.84 23.68 2.31
C ARG A 105 -1.55 24.07 1.01
N PRO A 106 -0.96 23.73 -0.16
CA PRO A 106 -1.55 24.10 -1.42
C PRO A 106 -2.90 23.40 -1.65
N ALA A 107 -3.74 24.03 -2.47
CA ALA A 107 -4.92 23.37 -3.02
C ALA A 107 -4.54 22.07 -3.75
N ASN A 108 -5.48 21.12 -3.79
CA ASN A 108 -5.35 19.82 -4.45
C ASN A 108 -4.17 18.98 -3.94
N SER A 109 -3.83 19.14 -2.66
CA SER A 109 -2.77 18.37 -2.03
C SER A 109 -3.30 17.55 -0.85
N TRP A 110 -2.81 16.32 -0.72
CA TRP A 110 -3.24 15.40 0.32
C TRP A 110 -2.65 15.78 1.68
N ALA A 111 -3.48 15.71 2.72
CA ALA A 111 -3.02 15.60 4.08
C ALA A 111 -3.67 14.39 4.76
N PHE A 112 -2.94 13.79 5.68
CA PHE A 112 -3.27 12.53 6.31
C PHE A 112 -3.38 12.72 7.81
N VAL A 113 -4.38 12.11 8.43
CA VAL A 113 -4.50 12.01 9.88
C VAL A 113 -4.51 10.54 10.24
N GLN A 114 -3.51 10.08 11.00
CA GLN A 114 -3.53 8.71 11.51
C GLN A 114 -4.65 8.57 12.55
N ILE A 115 -5.42 7.50 12.43
CA ILE A 115 -6.59 7.25 13.27
C ILE A 115 -6.63 5.81 13.75
N ASN A 116 -7.34 5.60 14.86
CA ASN A 116 -7.76 4.28 15.29
C ASN A 116 -9.16 4.36 15.89
N ALA A 117 -9.96 3.32 15.66
CA ALA A 117 -11.32 3.19 16.15
C ALA A 117 -11.66 1.70 16.26
N ASP A 118 -12.92 1.37 16.45
CA ASP A 118 -13.39 -0.01 16.33
C ASP A 118 -13.02 -0.59 14.95
N LEU A 119 -12.45 -1.79 14.90
CA LEU A 119 -11.93 -2.37 13.66
C LEU A 119 -13.04 -2.76 12.68
N ASP A 120 -14.22 -3.15 13.19
CA ASP A 120 -15.38 -3.46 12.35
C ASP A 120 -15.90 -2.17 11.71
N LEU A 121 -15.88 -1.07 12.47
CA LEU A 121 -16.16 0.27 11.96
C LEU A 121 -15.16 0.66 10.86
N LEU A 122 -13.85 0.62 11.13
CA LEU A 122 -12.82 0.98 10.15
C LEU A 122 -12.86 0.10 8.90
N GLY A 123 -13.11 -1.20 9.05
CA GLY A 123 -13.29 -2.13 7.93
C GLY A 123 -14.49 -1.77 7.05
N ALA A 124 -15.64 -1.42 7.66
CA ALA A 124 -16.82 -1.00 6.92
C ALA A 124 -16.58 0.29 6.12
N LEU A 125 -15.84 1.24 6.69
CA LEU A 125 -15.57 2.54 6.08
C LEU A 125 -14.47 2.49 5.01
N LEU A 126 -13.51 1.57 5.18
CA LEU A 126 -12.49 1.27 4.17
C LEU A 126 -13.13 0.75 2.88
N GLY A 127 -14.25 0.03 2.96
CA GLY A 127 -14.93 -0.59 1.81
C GLY A 127 -15.85 0.33 0.99
N GLY A 128 -15.85 1.65 1.24
CA GLY A 128 -16.63 2.63 0.46
C GLY A 128 -18.12 2.28 0.37
N SER A 129 -18.56 1.83 -0.80
CA SER A 129 -19.94 1.40 -1.10
C SER A 129 -20.44 0.20 -0.29
N LEU A 130 -19.56 -0.71 0.17
CA LEU A 130 -19.97 -1.80 1.08
C LEU A 130 -20.36 -1.29 2.47
N GLY A 131 -19.74 -0.19 2.93
CA GLY A 131 -20.05 0.42 4.21
C GLY A 131 -21.51 0.87 4.31
N ASN A 132 -22.07 1.39 3.20
CA ASN A 132 -23.48 1.77 3.12
C ASN A 132 -24.44 0.58 3.10
N LEU A 133 -24.03 -0.53 2.48
CA LEU A 133 -24.86 -1.73 2.40
C LEU A 133 -24.90 -2.44 3.77
N LEU A 134 -23.76 -2.51 4.46
CA LEU A 134 -23.68 -2.83 5.89
C LEU A 134 -24.52 -1.85 6.73
N GLY A 135 -24.60 -0.58 6.31
CA GLY A 135 -25.42 0.51 6.84
C GLY A 135 -26.94 0.31 6.82
N GLY A 136 -27.47 -0.44 5.85
CA GLY A 136 -28.89 -0.32 5.45
C GLY A 136 -29.92 -1.16 6.22
N VAL A 137 -29.57 -2.38 6.67
CA VAL A 137 -30.53 -3.29 7.36
C VAL A 137 -30.04 -3.71 8.76
N LEU A 138 -28.72 -3.69 9.00
CA LEU A 138 -28.10 -3.92 10.32
C LEU A 138 -27.25 -2.72 10.80
N GLY A 139 -26.85 -1.82 9.90
CA GLY A 139 -25.92 -0.73 10.19
C GLY A 139 -26.52 0.51 10.84
N SER A 140 -27.84 0.57 11.03
CA SER A 140 -28.42 1.50 12.01
C SER A 140 -27.93 1.24 13.45
N VAL A 141 -27.33 0.07 13.71
CA VAL A 141 -26.76 -0.31 15.02
C VAL A 141 -25.23 -0.14 15.07
N LEU A 142 -24.51 -0.36 13.96
CA LEU A 142 -23.04 -0.24 13.89
C LEU A 142 -22.56 1.17 13.52
N LEU A 143 -23.10 1.78 12.45
CA LEU A 143 -22.75 3.13 11.99
C LEU A 143 -23.76 4.19 12.44
N GLY A 144 -25.01 3.79 12.70
CA GLY A 144 -26.07 4.71 13.09
C GLY A 144 -25.80 5.44 14.42
N ASN A 145 -24.96 4.89 15.29
CA ASN A 145 -24.78 5.42 16.64
C ASN A 145 -23.54 6.31 16.83
N GLN A 146 -22.50 6.15 16.00
CA GLN A 146 -21.26 6.94 16.04
C GLN A 146 -20.99 7.52 14.64
N GLU A 147 -20.85 8.84 14.55
CA GLU A 147 -20.44 9.54 13.34
C GLU A 147 -19.07 10.19 13.59
N PHE A 148 -18.15 10.06 12.63
CA PHE A 148 -16.91 10.84 12.65
C PHE A 148 -16.81 11.70 11.40
N GLU A 149 -16.31 12.91 11.60
CA GLU A 149 -16.26 13.97 10.59
C GLU A 149 -14.83 14.49 10.48
N ILE A 150 -14.37 14.66 9.24
CA ILE A 150 -13.12 15.34 8.91
C ILE A 150 -13.44 16.63 8.17
N GLN A 151 -12.74 17.69 8.55
CA GLN A 151 -12.78 18.99 7.89
C GLN A 151 -11.37 19.45 7.58
N ALA A 152 -11.13 19.96 6.38
CA ALA A 152 -10.00 20.85 6.13
C ALA A 152 -10.47 22.29 6.26
N ARG A 153 -9.65 23.14 6.89
CA ARG A 153 -9.99 24.55 7.10
C ARG A 153 -8.84 25.46 6.69
N ASN A 154 -9.18 26.64 6.18
CA ASN A 154 -8.20 27.66 5.84
C ASN A 154 -7.77 28.49 7.05
N SER A 155 -6.83 29.41 6.85
CA SER A 155 -6.27 30.26 7.90
C SER A 155 -7.29 31.20 8.57
N LEU A 156 -8.42 31.47 7.89
CA LEU A 156 -9.57 32.22 8.43
C LEU A 156 -10.51 31.33 9.27
N GLY A 157 -10.26 30.02 9.32
CA GLY A 157 -11.10 29.03 9.98
C GLY A 157 -12.32 28.61 9.18
N ALA A 158 -12.45 29.00 7.91
CA ALA A 158 -13.53 28.53 7.06
C ALA A 158 -13.28 27.08 6.61
N VAL A 159 -14.33 26.26 6.61
CA VAL A 159 -14.28 24.88 6.12
C VAL A 159 -14.18 24.91 4.59
N VAL A 160 -13.17 24.24 4.05
CA VAL A 160 -12.90 24.17 2.60
C VAL A 160 -13.15 22.79 2.01
N GLU A 161 -13.16 21.75 2.83
CA GLU A 161 -13.55 20.39 2.47
C GLU A 161 -14.07 19.71 3.73
N ILE A 162 -15.15 18.93 3.61
CA ILE A 162 -15.82 18.28 4.76
C ILE A 162 -16.43 16.96 4.33
N ARG A 163 -16.32 15.97 5.21
CA ARG A 163 -17.02 14.71 5.02
C ARG A 163 -17.21 13.99 6.34
N ASN A 164 -18.32 13.25 6.43
CA ASN A 164 -18.61 12.39 7.55
C ASN A 164 -18.77 10.92 7.13
N SER A 165 -18.82 10.05 8.13
CA SER A 165 -18.96 8.60 7.97
C SER A 165 -20.27 8.13 7.36
N ASN A 166 -21.28 9.00 7.30
CA ASN A 166 -22.56 8.73 6.64
C ASN A 166 -22.54 9.09 5.14
N GLN A 167 -21.45 9.68 4.64
CA GLN A 167 -21.30 10.16 3.26
C GLN A 167 -20.33 9.32 2.40
N ASN A 168 -19.85 8.17 2.90
CA ASN A 168 -18.76 7.34 2.37
C ASN A 168 -17.40 8.04 2.29
N PHE A 169 -16.32 7.29 2.58
CA PHE A 169 -14.93 7.74 2.46
C PHE A 169 -14.21 7.07 1.27
N SER A 170 -14.79 7.13 0.08
CA SER A 170 -14.19 6.56 -1.14
C SER A 170 -14.11 7.56 -2.30
N THR A 171 -13.93 8.84 -1.99
CA THR A 171 -13.88 9.88 -3.04
C THR A 171 -12.46 10.18 -3.51
N ASP A 172 -12.36 10.95 -4.60
CA ASP A 172 -11.11 11.50 -5.11
C ASP A 172 -10.50 12.55 -4.16
N ARG A 173 -11.26 13.06 -3.18
CA ARG A 173 -10.84 14.10 -2.23
C ARG A 173 -10.74 13.67 -0.78
N VAL A 174 -11.52 12.69 -0.36
CA VAL A 174 -11.52 12.21 1.02
C VAL A 174 -11.70 10.70 1.03
N ARG A 175 -10.82 10.02 1.76
CA ARG A 175 -10.80 8.57 1.84
C ARG A 175 -10.19 8.03 3.13
N ILE A 176 -10.49 6.78 3.47
CA ILE A 176 -9.72 6.02 4.43
C ILE A 176 -8.74 5.12 3.68
N VAL A 177 -7.48 5.12 4.12
CA VAL A 177 -6.42 4.30 3.53
C VAL A 177 -5.62 3.61 4.64
N VAL A 178 -4.91 2.56 4.28
CA VAL A 178 -4.02 1.80 5.17
C VAL A 178 -2.60 1.89 4.63
N ASP A 179 -1.61 2.16 5.49
CA ASP A 179 -0.19 2.11 5.10
C ASP A 179 0.37 0.68 5.13
N LYS A 180 1.64 0.54 4.77
CA LYS A 180 2.36 -0.74 4.74
C LYS A 180 2.51 -1.48 6.06
N ILE A 181 2.33 -0.81 7.20
CA ILE A 181 2.40 -1.44 8.54
C ILE A 181 1.01 -1.60 9.17
N GLY A 182 -0.06 -1.31 8.43
CA GLY A 182 -1.43 -1.51 8.88
C GLY A 182 -2.06 -0.32 9.61
N ASN A 183 -1.41 0.86 9.64
CA ASN A 183 -2.01 2.05 10.23
C ASN A 183 -3.09 2.62 9.31
N HIS A 184 -4.19 3.08 9.91
CA HIS A 184 -5.31 3.68 9.19
C HIS A 184 -5.16 5.20 9.16
N TYR A 185 -5.51 5.80 8.02
CA TYR A 185 -5.45 7.23 7.81
C TYR A 185 -6.76 7.74 7.22
N LEU A 186 -7.28 8.84 7.76
CA LEU A 186 -8.18 9.71 7.02
C LEU A 186 -7.32 10.62 6.14
N ALA A 187 -7.43 10.47 4.83
CA ALA A 187 -6.79 11.32 3.84
C ALA A 187 -7.80 12.35 3.31
N ILE A 188 -7.40 13.62 3.23
CA ILE A 188 -8.21 14.74 2.72
C ILE A 188 -7.41 15.61 1.74
N LYS A 189 -8.03 16.01 0.63
CA LYS A 189 -7.45 16.81 -0.47
C LYS A 189 -8.43 17.91 -0.90
N PRO A 190 -8.38 19.10 -0.26
CA PRO A 190 -9.27 20.23 -0.56
C PRO A 190 -8.95 20.91 -1.90
N ASP A 191 -9.92 21.56 -2.58
CA ASP A 191 -9.63 22.45 -3.74
C ASP A 191 -9.00 23.78 -3.36
N GLN A 192 -8.96 24.10 -2.08
CA GLN A 192 -8.49 25.39 -1.61
C GLN A 192 -7.32 25.22 -0.66
N VAL A 193 -6.54 26.30 -0.54
CA VAL A 193 -5.46 26.40 0.43
C VAL A 193 -6.01 26.19 1.84
N PHE A 194 -5.37 25.32 2.61
CA PHE A 194 -5.75 25.00 3.99
C PHE A 194 -4.52 25.03 4.90
N ASP A 195 -4.72 25.20 6.20
CA ASP A 195 -3.62 25.15 7.18
C ASP A 195 -3.91 24.22 8.34
N ARG A 196 -5.10 23.60 8.39
CA ARG A 196 -5.49 22.72 9.49
C ARG A 196 -6.52 21.68 9.09
N ILE A 197 -6.53 20.60 9.87
CA ILE A 197 -7.50 19.52 9.78
C ILE A 197 -8.22 19.41 11.11
N ARG A 198 -9.55 19.39 11.09
CA ARG A 198 -10.39 19.16 12.26
C ARG A 198 -11.04 17.80 12.16
N ILE A 199 -10.94 17.01 13.23
CA ILE A 199 -11.61 15.73 13.40
C ILE A 199 -12.63 15.87 14.51
N ILE A 200 -13.84 15.34 14.29
CA ILE A 200 -14.93 15.37 15.25
C ILE A 200 -15.49 13.96 15.40
N ASN A 201 -15.65 13.51 16.65
CA ASN A 201 -16.36 12.28 17.00
C ASN A 201 -17.72 12.67 17.59
N ARG A 202 -18.80 12.18 17.00
CA ARG A 202 -20.20 12.49 17.34
C ARG A 202 -21.00 11.22 17.57
N SER A 203 -22.14 11.38 18.24
CA SER A 203 -23.19 10.39 18.28
C SER A 203 -24.50 11.02 17.81
N VAL A 204 -25.13 10.39 16.81
CA VAL A 204 -26.25 10.99 16.05
C VAL A 204 -27.58 10.25 16.22
N SER A 205 -27.63 9.14 16.97
CA SER A 205 -28.86 8.38 17.22
C SER A 205 -29.33 8.41 18.68
N ALA A 206 -30.61 8.13 18.88
CA ALA A 206 -31.19 7.81 20.19
C ALA A 206 -31.01 6.33 20.58
N VAL A 207 -30.35 5.53 19.74
CA VAL A 207 -30.08 4.11 19.96
C VAL A 207 -28.69 3.99 20.57
N GLY A 208 -28.54 3.24 21.67
CA GLY A 208 -27.28 3.23 22.43
C GLY A 208 -27.16 4.33 23.49
N LEU A 209 -28.29 4.78 24.08
CA LEU A 209 -28.26 5.64 25.26
C LEU A 209 -27.37 5.03 26.36
N GLY A 210 -26.53 5.87 26.96
CA GLY A 210 -25.54 5.46 27.95
C GLY A 210 -24.26 4.86 27.38
N THR A 211 -24.17 4.62 26.06
CA THR A 211 -22.94 4.18 25.40
C THR A 211 -21.98 5.35 25.22
N GLN A 212 -20.69 5.08 25.37
CA GLN A 212 -19.60 5.98 25.04
C GLN A 212 -18.82 5.43 23.86
N TYR A 213 -18.63 6.27 22.86
CA TYR A 213 -17.86 5.98 21.66
C TYR A 213 -16.49 6.65 21.73
N THR A 214 -15.46 5.95 21.26
CA THR A 214 -14.08 6.44 21.25
C THR A 214 -13.57 6.55 19.81
N PHE A 215 -12.74 7.56 19.58
CA PHE A 215 -12.02 7.74 18.33
C PHE A 215 -10.62 8.29 18.65
N ASP A 216 -9.59 7.54 18.28
CA ASP A 216 -8.21 7.88 18.58
C ASP A 216 -7.59 8.61 17.39
N VAL A 217 -7.02 9.77 17.65
CA VAL A 217 -6.39 10.67 16.68
C VAL A 217 -4.91 10.79 17.03
N TYR A 218 -4.06 10.37 16.11
CA TYR A 218 -2.61 10.48 16.19
C TYR A 218 -2.17 11.75 15.45
N ASN A 219 -0.94 11.81 14.96
CA ASN A 219 -0.48 12.96 14.19
C ASN A 219 -1.18 13.13 12.83
N ALA A 220 -1.25 14.39 12.42
CA ALA A 220 -1.54 14.78 11.06
C ALA A 220 -0.26 15.18 10.33
N PHE A 221 -0.12 14.78 9.08
CA PHE A 221 1.01 15.20 8.24
C PHE A 221 0.61 15.48 6.79
N TYR A 222 1.49 16.25 6.17
CA TYR A 222 1.58 16.46 4.75
C TYR A 222 2.84 15.77 4.23
N LEU A 223 2.79 15.19 3.03
CA LEU A 223 3.98 14.63 2.38
C LEU A 223 4.55 15.67 1.43
N ASP A 224 5.79 16.11 1.68
CA ASP A 224 6.50 17.05 0.79
C ASP A 224 7.67 16.33 0.10
N ASN A 225 7.87 16.64 -1.18
CA ASN A 225 8.94 16.10 -2.05
C ASN A 225 9.21 14.61 -1.83
N ILE A 226 8.26 13.77 -2.25
CA ILE A 226 8.47 12.32 -2.29
C ILE A 226 9.37 12.02 -3.47
N ASP A 227 10.48 11.37 -3.17
CA ASP A 227 11.40 10.85 -4.17
C ASP A 227 10.69 9.80 -5.03
N ASN A 228 10.97 9.76 -6.33
CA ASN A 228 10.31 8.85 -7.29
C ASN A 228 10.45 7.36 -6.92
N CYS A 229 11.36 7.06 -5.99
CA CYS A 229 11.72 5.73 -5.52
C CYS A 229 11.05 5.32 -4.22
N SER A 230 10.33 6.22 -3.56
CA SER A 230 9.45 5.85 -2.47
C SER A 230 8.06 5.62 -3.05
N GLY A 231 7.83 4.35 -3.41
CA GLY A 231 6.63 3.82 -4.05
C GLY A 231 5.35 3.96 -3.23
N ILE A 232 4.39 3.08 -3.50
CA ILE A 232 3.03 3.13 -2.95
C ILE A 232 3.03 3.51 -1.46
N PHE A 233 2.35 4.60 -1.14
CA PHE A 233 2.25 5.14 0.22
C PHE A 233 1.19 4.38 1.03
N SER A 234 0.05 4.10 0.41
CA SER A 234 -1.09 3.49 1.08
C SER A 234 -1.98 2.75 0.10
N THR A 235 -2.90 1.96 0.65
CA THR A 235 -3.88 1.18 -0.11
C THR A 235 -5.28 1.30 0.50
N SER A 236 -6.31 1.09 -0.32
CA SER A 236 -7.70 0.99 0.11
C SER A 236 -8.43 -0.02 -0.76
N PHE A 237 -9.72 -0.20 -0.48
CA PHE A 237 -10.54 -1.17 -1.19
C PHE A 237 -11.92 -0.61 -1.50
N GLU A 238 -12.53 -1.05 -2.59
CA GLU A 238 -13.91 -0.72 -2.91
C GLU A 238 -14.57 -1.91 -3.63
N GLY A 239 -15.88 -2.09 -3.41
CA GLY A 239 -16.63 -3.10 -4.15
C GLY A 239 -18.05 -2.65 -4.48
N ALA A 240 -18.55 -3.09 -5.62
CA ALA A 240 -19.88 -2.76 -6.14
C ALA A 240 -20.65 -4.04 -6.45
N GLY A 241 -21.97 -4.05 -6.24
CA GLY A 241 -22.84 -5.20 -6.54
C GLY A 241 -22.50 -6.44 -5.72
N ILE A 242 -22.45 -6.32 -4.38
CA ILE A 242 -22.09 -7.42 -3.46
C ILE A 242 -23.34 -7.87 -2.70
N ASP A 243 -23.56 -9.18 -2.61
CA ASP A 243 -24.62 -9.74 -1.76
C ASP A 243 -24.23 -9.65 -0.27
N LEU A 244 -25.16 -9.19 0.55
CA LEU A 244 -25.00 -9.02 2.01
C LEU A 244 -24.87 -10.34 2.77
N ASP A 245 -25.47 -11.42 2.27
CA ASP A 245 -25.48 -12.73 2.94
C ASP A 245 -24.08 -13.37 3.02
N LEU A 246 -23.16 -12.92 2.15
CA LEU A 246 -21.75 -13.32 2.14
C LEU A 246 -20.94 -12.79 3.34
N LEU A 247 -21.40 -11.71 3.98
CA LEU A 247 -20.70 -11.08 5.12
C LEU A 247 -21.01 -11.76 6.47
N GLY A 248 -22.09 -12.55 6.53
CA GLY A 248 -22.49 -13.35 7.71
C GLY A 248 -21.59 -14.56 8.00
N LEU A 249 -20.65 -14.89 7.10
CA LEU A 249 -19.73 -16.02 7.23
C LEU A 249 -18.33 -15.65 7.76
N GLY A 250 -18.16 -14.45 8.33
CA GLY A 250 -16.94 -14.10 9.08
C GLY A 250 -15.82 -13.49 8.24
N GLY A 251 -15.99 -12.21 7.88
CA GLY A 251 -14.94 -11.20 8.00
C GLY A 251 -13.61 -11.43 7.25
N THR A 252 -13.64 -11.85 5.99
CA THR A 252 -12.41 -12.15 5.23
C THR A 252 -12.36 -11.58 3.81
N LEU A 253 -13.26 -10.65 3.43
CA LEU A 253 -13.23 -10.10 2.06
C LEU A 253 -11.96 -9.29 1.75
N THR A 254 -11.31 -8.70 2.77
CA THR A 254 -10.01 -8.02 2.63
C THR A 254 -9.25 -7.95 3.96
N SER A 255 -8.92 -9.10 4.56
CA SER A 255 -7.97 -9.08 5.65
C SER A 255 -6.58 -8.72 5.10
N ASN A 256 -5.88 -7.82 5.78
CA ASN A 256 -4.48 -7.51 5.50
C ASN A 256 -4.17 -6.79 4.18
N LEU A 257 -4.97 -5.79 3.77
CA LEU A 257 -4.68 -4.94 2.60
C LEU A 257 -3.23 -4.43 2.56
N HIS A 258 -2.69 -4.05 3.73
CA HIS A 258 -1.31 -3.58 3.90
C HIS A 258 -0.25 -4.57 3.42
N ARG A 259 -0.54 -5.88 3.40
CA ARG A 259 0.41 -6.91 2.93
C ARG A 259 0.74 -6.81 1.45
N ALA A 260 -0.09 -6.15 0.64
CA ALA A 260 0.24 -5.93 -0.76
C ALA A 260 1.24 -4.80 -0.99
N ILE A 261 1.73 -4.16 0.08
CA ILE A 261 2.68 -3.03 0.01
C ILE A 261 3.69 -3.09 1.18
N ASP A 262 3.81 -4.23 1.87
CA ASP A 262 4.66 -4.38 3.05
C ASP A 262 6.12 -4.74 2.70
N GLY A 263 6.40 -5.07 1.44
CA GLY A 263 7.70 -5.49 0.95
C GLY A 263 8.06 -6.94 1.27
N ASP A 264 7.11 -7.75 1.74
CA ASP A 264 7.28 -9.17 2.04
C ASP A 264 6.56 -10.03 0.98
N LEU A 265 7.31 -10.72 0.13
CA LEU A 265 6.77 -11.55 -0.94
C LEU A 265 6.16 -12.88 -0.44
N GLU A 266 6.23 -13.18 0.86
CA GLU A 266 5.56 -14.34 1.47
C GLU A 266 4.15 -14.00 1.97
N THR A 267 3.85 -12.72 2.18
CA THR A 267 2.55 -12.23 2.62
C THR A 267 1.73 -11.75 1.42
N TYR A 268 0.42 -11.70 1.58
CA TYR A 268 -0.47 -11.19 0.54
C TYR A 268 -1.76 -10.64 1.11
N SER A 269 -2.34 -9.70 0.37
CA SER A 269 -3.76 -9.37 0.46
C SER A 269 -4.56 -10.25 -0.50
N THR A 270 -5.86 -10.37 -0.25
CA THR A 270 -6.75 -11.21 -1.06
C THR A 270 -7.87 -10.37 -1.66
N LEU A 271 -8.06 -10.49 -2.97
CA LEU A 271 -9.23 -10.02 -3.69
C LEU A 271 -10.06 -11.24 -4.09
N SER A 272 -11.12 -11.52 -3.32
CA SER A 272 -12.02 -12.64 -3.59
C SER A 272 -13.30 -12.14 -4.23
N GLY A 273 -13.62 -12.64 -5.42
CA GLY A 273 -14.84 -12.27 -6.13
C GLY A 273 -16.11 -12.65 -5.37
N GLY A 274 -16.08 -13.64 -4.47
CA GLY A 274 -17.24 -14.07 -3.69
C GLY A 274 -18.52 -14.31 -4.51
N LEU A 275 -19.68 -14.36 -3.84
CA LEU A 275 -20.99 -14.13 -4.49
C LEU A 275 -21.19 -12.63 -4.73
N LEU A 276 -20.35 -12.01 -5.54
CA LEU A 276 -20.72 -10.72 -6.14
C LEU A 276 -21.92 -10.98 -7.09
N GLU A 277 -22.87 -10.06 -7.12
CA GLU A 277 -24.01 -10.10 -8.03
C GLU A 277 -23.55 -9.95 -9.49
N VAL A 278 -24.43 -10.25 -10.45
CA VAL A 278 -24.14 -10.04 -11.88
C VAL A 278 -23.81 -8.56 -12.11
N GLY A 279 -22.60 -8.29 -12.62
CA GLY A 279 -22.08 -6.93 -12.81
C GLY A 279 -21.36 -6.35 -11.60
N GLY A 280 -21.16 -7.12 -10.54
CA GLY A 280 -20.37 -6.73 -9.39
C GLY A 280 -18.87 -6.63 -9.70
N SER A 281 -18.15 -5.83 -8.93
CA SER A 281 -16.70 -5.70 -9.03
C SER A 281 -16.06 -5.49 -7.68
N LEU A 282 -14.79 -5.87 -7.59
CA LEU A 282 -13.93 -5.69 -6.44
C LEU A 282 -12.64 -5.02 -6.86
N ARG A 283 -12.18 -3.99 -6.15
CA ARG A 283 -10.93 -3.31 -6.47
C ARG A 283 -10.11 -3.02 -5.22
N GLN A 284 -8.80 -3.20 -5.32
CA GLN A 284 -7.83 -2.63 -4.40
C GLN A 284 -7.08 -1.51 -5.10
N SER A 285 -7.04 -0.35 -4.44
CA SER A 285 -6.37 0.84 -4.93
C SER A 285 -5.04 1.03 -4.20
N PHE A 286 -4.03 1.48 -4.93
CA PHE A 286 -2.67 1.71 -4.47
C PHE A 286 -2.31 3.16 -4.78
N TYR A 287 -2.07 3.95 -3.74
CA TYR A 287 -1.91 5.39 -3.84
C TYR A 287 -0.44 5.78 -3.79
N LEU A 288 -0.04 6.57 -4.78
CA LEU A 288 1.26 7.21 -4.77
C LEU A 288 1.12 8.46 -3.90
N GLY A 289 2.17 8.80 -3.17
CA GLY A 289 2.13 10.02 -2.38
C GLY A 289 2.27 11.30 -3.24
N ASN A 290 2.64 11.16 -4.51
CA ASN A 290 2.76 12.23 -5.51
C ASN A 290 2.28 11.75 -6.89
N LEU A 291 1.98 12.70 -7.77
CA LEU A 291 1.73 12.41 -9.18
C LEU A 291 3.01 11.87 -9.84
N SER A 292 2.91 10.74 -10.52
CA SER A 292 4.01 10.13 -11.25
C SER A 292 4.34 10.88 -12.55
N SER A 293 5.50 10.59 -13.15
CA SER A 293 5.76 10.94 -14.54
C SER A 293 5.04 9.98 -15.50
N ALA A 294 4.74 10.45 -16.71
CA ALA A 294 4.29 9.55 -17.76
C ALA A 294 5.31 8.43 -17.99
N ASN A 295 4.83 7.21 -18.24
CA ASN A 295 5.65 6.01 -18.42
C ASN A 295 6.42 5.56 -17.18
N SER A 296 6.17 6.09 -15.98
CA SER A 296 6.72 5.44 -14.78
C SER A 296 6.16 4.02 -14.64
N SER A 297 6.99 3.07 -14.23
CA SER A 297 6.59 1.69 -14.00
C SER A 297 6.26 1.47 -12.52
N ILE A 298 5.31 0.58 -12.24
CA ILE A 298 5.10 -0.03 -10.94
C ILE A 298 5.23 -1.55 -11.10
N ASN A 299 5.96 -2.18 -10.18
CA ASN A 299 6.02 -3.63 -10.10
C ASN A 299 4.81 -4.15 -9.34
N ILE A 300 4.20 -5.18 -9.93
CA ILE A 300 3.05 -5.86 -9.39
C ILE A 300 3.39 -7.35 -9.31
N THR A 301 3.25 -7.91 -8.12
CA THR A 301 3.41 -9.33 -7.83
C THR A 301 2.06 -9.90 -7.41
N ILE A 302 1.53 -10.80 -8.23
CA ILE A 302 0.24 -11.47 -7.98
C ILE A 302 0.41 -12.97 -8.03
N GLY A 303 -0.43 -13.68 -7.30
CA GLY A 303 -0.59 -15.12 -7.44
C GLY A 303 -2.07 -15.48 -7.33
N ALA A 304 -2.35 -16.76 -7.36
CA ALA A 304 -3.72 -17.22 -7.26
C ALA A 304 -3.87 -18.40 -6.31
N ALA A 305 -5.08 -18.59 -5.80
CA ALA A 305 -5.40 -19.78 -5.03
C ALA A 305 -5.32 -21.04 -5.94
N PRO A 306 -4.59 -22.10 -5.53
CA PRO A 306 -4.34 -23.31 -6.35
C PRO A 306 -5.59 -24.08 -6.80
N SER A 307 -6.76 -23.77 -6.24
CA SER A 307 -7.98 -24.53 -6.48
C SER A 307 -8.73 -24.12 -7.76
N ILE A 308 -8.59 -22.89 -8.28
CA ILE A 308 -9.48 -22.40 -9.34
C ILE A 308 -8.84 -21.24 -10.15
N LEU A 309 -7.90 -21.52 -11.07
CA LEU A 309 -7.64 -20.59 -12.18
C LEU A 309 -8.30 -21.07 -13.46
N ASN A 310 -9.35 -20.37 -13.84
CA ASN A 310 -9.98 -20.45 -15.15
C ASN A 310 -9.41 -19.28 -16.00
N VAL A 311 -9.11 -19.51 -17.28
CA VAL A 311 -8.72 -18.45 -18.23
C VAL A 311 -9.76 -17.31 -18.29
N GLU A 312 -11.03 -17.63 -18.03
CA GLU A 312 -12.11 -16.65 -17.91
C GLU A 312 -11.92 -15.74 -16.68
N LEU A 313 -11.42 -16.23 -15.53
CA LEU A 313 -11.09 -15.36 -14.39
C LEU A 313 -9.97 -14.37 -14.76
N LEU A 314 -8.94 -14.84 -15.47
CA LEU A 314 -7.84 -13.98 -15.92
C LEU A 314 -8.31 -12.84 -16.82
N SER A 315 -9.33 -13.09 -17.65
CA SER A 315 -9.92 -12.06 -18.50
C SER A 315 -10.71 -10.99 -17.73
N ASN A 316 -11.09 -11.27 -16.48
CA ASN A 316 -11.84 -10.35 -15.62
C ASN A 316 -10.96 -9.51 -14.69
N ILE A 317 -9.63 -9.75 -14.70
CA ILE A 317 -8.67 -8.98 -13.91
C ILE A 317 -8.16 -7.82 -14.77
N SER A 318 -8.37 -6.60 -14.30
CA SER A 318 -7.89 -5.37 -14.93
C SER A 318 -6.96 -4.57 -14.03
N PHE A 319 -5.93 -4.00 -14.64
CA PHE A 319 -4.95 -3.10 -14.05
C PHE A 319 -5.17 -1.71 -14.61
N MET A 320 -5.37 -0.76 -13.71
CA MET A 320 -5.85 0.56 -14.06
C MET A 320 -4.94 1.62 -13.45
N ALA A 321 -4.79 2.75 -14.11
CA ALA A 321 -4.13 3.91 -13.56
C ALA A 321 -5.02 5.14 -13.67
N TYR A 322 -4.93 6.00 -12.66
CA TYR A 322 -5.72 7.21 -12.57
C TYR A 322 -4.86 8.43 -12.27
N ASN A 323 -5.26 9.58 -12.79
CA ASN A 323 -4.81 10.89 -12.34
C ASN A 323 -6.00 11.61 -11.72
N GLY A 324 -6.13 11.53 -10.40
CA GLY A 324 -7.33 11.98 -9.70
C GLY A 324 -8.58 11.17 -10.10
N SER A 325 -9.50 11.79 -10.82
CA SER A 325 -10.71 11.14 -11.34
C SER A 325 -10.53 10.50 -12.71
N ASP A 326 -9.48 10.89 -13.44
CA ASP A 326 -9.33 10.54 -14.83
C ASP A 326 -8.66 9.17 -14.95
N GLU A 327 -9.34 8.21 -15.58
CA GLU A 327 -8.75 6.93 -15.96
C GLU A 327 -7.79 7.16 -17.12
N VAL A 328 -6.51 6.94 -16.89
CA VAL A 328 -5.46 7.17 -17.88
C VAL A 328 -4.96 5.89 -18.54
N GLU A 329 -5.17 4.75 -17.90
CA GLU A 329 -4.82 3.44 -18.41
C GLU A 329 -5.78 2.39 -17.85
N ASN A 330 -6.14 1.41 -18.67
CA ASN A 330 -6.94 0.26 -18.27
C ASN A 330 -6.58 -0.91 -19.18
N LYS A 331 -5.92 -1.91 -18.61
CA LYS A 331 -5.48 -3.11 -19.32
C LYS A 331 -5.93 -4.33 -18.56
N THR A 332 -6.45 -5.31 -19.27
CA THR A 332 -6.62 -6.66 -18.71
C THR A 332 -5.27 -7.34 -18.52
N LEU A 333 -5.19 -8.37 -17.68
CA LEU A 333 -3.95 -9.13 -17.46
C LEU A 333 -3.34 -9.65 -18.78
N THR A 334 -4.19 -10.05 -19.73
CA THR A 334 -3.74 -10.58 -21.04
C THR A 334 -3.19 -9.49 -21.96
N GLU A 335 -3.64 -8.24 -21.81
CA GLU A 335 -3.15 -7.08 -22.57
C GLU A 335 -1.82 -6.52 -22.04
N LEU A 336 -1.36 -6.98 -20.86
CA LEU A 336 -0.04 -6.62 -20.32
C LEU A 336 1.13 -7.30 -21.04
N GLY A 337 0.86 -8.20 -21.99
CA GLY A 337 1.90 -8.85 -22.79
C GLY A 337 2.77 -9.81 -21.98
N LEU A 338 2.22 -10.41 -20.92
CA LEU A 338 2.90 -11.43 -20.13
C LEU A 338 3.26 -12.64 -21.01
N SER A 339 4.41 -13.26 -20.74
CA SER A 339 4.80 -14.49 -21.44
C SER A 339 3.84 -15.63 -21.09
N VAL A 340 3.68 -16.59 -21.99
CA VAL A 340 2.85 -17.78 -21.76
C VAL A 340 3.32 -18.57 -20.53
N ASP A 341 4.63 -18.54 -20.26
CA ASP A 341 5.24 -19.16 -19.10
C ASP A 341 4.79 -18.51 -17.78
N LEU A 342 4.79 -17.17 -17.73
CA LEU A 342 4.28 -16.43 -16.57
C LEU A 342 2.79 -16.66 -16.34
N LEU A 343 2.00 -16.79 -17.41
CA LEU A 343 0.58 -17.16 -17.29
C LEU A 343 0.42 -18.60 -16.76
N GLY A 344 1.28 -19.54 -17.18
CA GLY A 344 1.34 -20.89 -16.65
C GLY A 344 1.66 -20.93 -15.15
N LEU A 345 2.67 -20.18 -14.73
CA LEU A 345 3.06 -20.06 -13.31
C LEU A 345 1.93 -19.50 -12.45
N LEU A 346 1.18 -18.52 -12.96
CA LEU A 346 0.03 -17.96 -12.26
C LEU A 346 -1.10 -18.99 -12.09
N VAL A 347 -1.33 -19.82 -13.11
CA VAL A 347 -2.29 -20.96 -13.06
C VAL A 347 -1.85 -22.01 -12.04
N ASP A 348 -0.55 -22.25 -11.91
CA ASP A 348 0.02 -23.18 -10.93
C ASP A 348 0.03 -22.60 -9.49
N GLY A 349 -0.49 -21.39 -9.30
CA GLY A 349 -0.59 -20.72 -8.01
C GLY A 349 0.71 -20.09 -7.51
N SER A 350 1.74 -20.03 -8.36
CA SER A 350 3.00 -19.36 -8.04
C SER A 350 2.86 -17.84 -8.19
N PRO A 351 3.51 -17.03 -7.33
CA PRO A 351 3.58 -15.59 -7.53
C PRO A 351 4.29 -15.23 -8.84
N VAL A 352 3.76 -14.23 -9.53
CA VAL A 352 4.22 -13.74 -10.83
C VAL A 352 4.38 -12.23 -10.76
N SER A 353 5.53 -11.79 -11.23
CA SER A 353 6.01 -10.42 -11.15
C SER A 353 6.03 -9.76 -12.53
N PHE A 354 5.45 -8.57 -12.66
CA PHE A 354 5.51 -7.80 -13.90
C PHE A 354 5.43 -6.29 -13.66
N GLY A 355 5.97 -5.51 -14.60
CA GLY A 355 5.82 -4.06 -14.62
C GLY A 355 4.51 -3.62 -15.27
N PHE A 356 3.76 -2.76 -14.59
CA PHE A 356 2.64 -2.00 -15.14
C PHE A 356 3.08 -0.56 -15.42
N ARG A 357 2.98 -0.13 -16.67
CA ARG A 357 3.56 1.14 -17.16
C ARG A 357 2.53 2.01 -17.89
N PRO A 358 1.73 2.80 -17.15
CA PRO A 358 0.78 3.74 -17.73
C PRO A 358 1.45 4.76 -18.65
N GLN A 359 0.81 5.09 -19.78
CA GLN A 359 1.38 6.01 -20.76
C GLN A 359 1.26 7.50 -20.38
N ALA A 360 0.46 7.81 -19.37
CA ALA A 360 0.31 9.16 -18.82
C ALA A 360 0.70 9.19 -17.34
N ALA A 361 0.86 10.40 -16.78
CA ALA A 361 1.06 10.62 -15.35
C ALA A 361 -0.14 10.09 -14.54
N TYR A 362 0.11 9.48 -13.39
CA TYR A 362 -0.91 8.90 -12.52
C TYR A 362 -0.56 9.07 -11.04
N ASP A 363 -1.57 9.14 -10.17
CA ASP A 363 -1.42 9.21 -8.71
C ASP A 363 -1.99 7.96 -8.00
N ARG A 364 -2.62 7.05 -8.77
CA ARG A 364 -3.23 5.83 -8.26
C ARG A 364 -3.14 4.70 -9.28
N VAL A 365 -2.83 3.50 -8.81
CA VAL A 365 -3.02 2.23 -9.54
C VAL A 365 -4.14 1.44 -8.89
N GLU A 366 -4.95 0.73 -9.67
CA GLU A 366 -5.97 -0.18 -9.16
C GLU A 366 -5.81 -1.57 -9.77
N ILE A 367 -6.01 -2.59 -8.95
CA ILE A 367 -6.22 -3.97 -9.38
C ILE A 367 -7.68 -4.28 -9.14
N ARG A 368 -8.40 -4.63 -10.21
CA ARG A 368 -9.85 -4.87 -10.17
C ARG A 368 -10.19 -6.26 -10.71
N ILE A 369 -11.10 -6.93 -10.02
CA ILE A 369 -11.75 -8.16 -10.46
C ILE A 369 -13.21 -7.84 -10.75
N ASN A 370 -13.65 -8.11 -11.98
CA ASN A 370 -15.06 -8.04 -12.34
C ASN A 370 -15.70 -9.43 -12.20
N GLN A 371 -16.98 -9.48 -11.85
CA GLN A 371 -17.70 -10.75 -11.92
C GLN A 371 -17.98 -11.18 -13.35
N ALA A 372 -17.76 -12.47 -13.59
CA ALA A 372 -18.34 -13.16 -14.73
C ALA A 372 -19.40 -14.17 -14.26
N LEU A 373 -20.34 -14.48 -15.14
CA LEU A 373 -21.34 -15.50 -14.88
C LEU A 373 -20.66 -16.86 -14.69
N GLY A 374 -20.73 -17.43 -13.48
CA GLY A 374 -20.24 -18.78 -13.18
C GLY A 374 -18.97 -18.87 -12.34
N LEU A 375 -18.41 -17.75 -11.86
CA LEU A 375 -17.29 -17.79 -10.92
C LEU A 375 -17.75 -18.37 -9.57
N GLY A 376 -16.99 -19.33 -9.04
CA GLY A 376 -17.30 -19.98 -7.77
C GLY A 376 -16.89 -19.14 -6.56
N THR A 377 -17.43 -19.44 -5.37
CA THR A 377 -17.14 -18.73 -4.10
C THR A 377 -15.71 -18.89 -3.57
N GLY A 378 -14.88 -19.70 -4.23
CA GLY A 378 -13.50 -20.01 -3.81
C GLY A 378 -12.41 -19.29 -4.61
N GLU A 379 -12.78 -18.45 -5.59
CA GLU A 379 -11.83 -17.78 -6.48
C GLU A 379 -11.29 -16.50 -5.85
N SER A 380 -9.99 -16.46 -5.61
CA SER A 380 -9.32 -15.28 -5.09
C SER A 380 -7.97 -15.02 -5.75
N LEU A 381 -7.80 -13.76 -6.16
CA LEU A 381 -6.51 -13.21 -6.55
C LEU A 381 -5.75 -12.85 -5.28
N ARG A 382 -4.49 -13.25 -5.21
CA ARG A 382 -3.58 -12.84 -4.15
C ARG A 382 -2.70 -11.73 -4.69
N VAL A 383 -2.71 -10.59 -4.03
CA VAL A 383 -1.78 -9.50 -4.35
C VAL A 383 -0.69 -9.52 -3.29
N TYR A 384 0.49 -9.98 -3.69
CA TYR A 384 1.65 -10.15 -2.82
C TYR A 384 2.38 -8.82 -2.62
N GLU A 385 2.61 -8.06 -3.70
CA GLU A 385 3.32 -6.79 -3.59
C GLU A 385 2.97 -5.85 -4.75
N VAL A 386 2.89 -4.56 -4.46
CA VAL A 386 2.78 -3.46 -5.41
C VAL A 386 3.78 -2.39 -5.00
N SER A 387 4.86 -2.25 -5.76
CA SER A 387 5.96 -1.38 -5.41
C SER A 387 6.39 -0.48 -6.57
N GLY A 388 6.77 0.76 -6.23
CA GLY A 388 7.44 1.68 -7.15
C GLY A 388 8.93 1.39 -7.34
N THR A 389 9.51 0.49 -6.54
CA THR A 389 10.91 0.06 -6.71
C THR A 389 10.99 -1.22 -7.53
N PRO A 390 12.03 -1.38 -8.37
CA PRO A 390 12.37 -2.67 -8.98
C PRO A 390 12.57 -3.74 -7.90
N HIS A 391 12.27 -4.98 -8.26
CA HIS A 391 12.68 -6.15 -7.50
C HIS A 391 13.29 -7.20 -8.43
N ILE A 392 14.11 -8.07 -7.86
CA ILE A 392 14.80 -9.15 -8.59
C ILE A 392 14.32 -10.47 -8.02
N ASP A 393 13.69 -11.27 -8.88
CA ASP A 393 13.39 -12.66 -8.59
C ASP A 393 14.53 -13.51 -9.14
N LEU A 394 15.11 -14.36 -8.29
CA LEU A 394 16.07 -15.35 -8.73
C LEU A 394 15.36 -16.55 -9.34
N ILE A 395 16.02 -17.23 -10.27
CA ILE A 395 15.59 -18.55 -10.70
C ILE A 395 15.50 -19.46 -9.44
N PRO A 396 14.48 -20.34 -9.32
CA PRO A 396 14.42 -21.28 -8.21
C PRO A 396 15.54 -22.34 -8.24
N GLU A 397 15.98 -22.79 -7.07
CA GLU A 397 16.89 -23.94 -6.96
C GLU A 397 16.21 -25.25 -7.41
N PRO A 398 16.95 -26.23 -7.98
CA PRO A 398 18.42 -26.26 -8.17
C PRO A 398 18.91 -25.55 -9.43
N ASN A 399 18.00 -25.05 -10.27
CA ASN A 399 18.34 -24.47 -11.57
C ASN A 399 19.19 -23.20 -11.44
N LEU A 400 19.07 -22.49 -10.32
CA LEU A 400 19.91 -21.34 -10.00
C LEU A 400 21.38 -21.73 -9.84
N SER A 401 21.68 -22.80 -9.08
CA SER A 401 23.04 -23.30 -8.94
C SER A 401 23.63 -23.73 -10.29
N ASP A 402 22.83 -24.33 -11.17
CA ASP A 402 23.27 -24.72 -12.51
C ASP A 402 23.53 -23.49 -13.40
N ALA A 403 22.65 -22.49 -13.35
CA ALA A 403 22.81 -21.23 -14.08
C ALA A 403 24.05 -20.43 -13.61
N LEU A 404 24.38 -20.53 -12.32
CA LEU A 404 25.52 -19.85 -11.71
C LEU A 404 26.78 -20.73 -11.57
N THR A 405 26.90 -21.75 -12.42
CA THR A 405 28.10 -22.58 -12.55
C THR A 405 28.65 -22.50 -13.97
N GLY A 406 29.84 -21.91 -14.12
CA GLY A 406 30.50 -21.72 -15.42
C GLY A 406 31.94 -22.25 -15.45
N CYS A 407 32.50 -22.40 -16.65
CA CYS A 407 33.94 -22.60 -16.82
C CYS A 407 34.57 -21.31 -17.33
N GLU A 408 35.68 -20.89 -16.70
CA GLU A 408 36.38 -19.61 -16.92
C GLU A 408 35.57 -18.35 -16.61
N GLU A 409 34.32 -18.30 -17.04
CA GLU A 409 33.42 -17.19 -16.83
C GLU A 409 31.96 -17.67 -16.68
N LEU A 410 31.13 -16.85 -16.05
CA LEU A 410 29.68 -17.01 -16.01
C LEU A 410 29.00 -15.64 -16.04
N ASP A 411 27.79 -15.56 -16.59
CA ASP A 411 27.01 -14.33 -16.64
C ASP A 411 26.01 -14.26 -15.47
N LEU A 412 26.18 -13.29 -14.57
CA LEU A 412 25.27 -13.08 -13.44
C LEU A 412 23.85 -12.70 -13.87
N MET A 413 23.64 -12.26 -15.11
CA MET A 413 22.30 -12.05 -15.68
C MET A 413 21.48 -13.33 -15.72
N ASP A 414 22.13 -14.50 -15.80
CA ASP A 414 21.45 -15.79 -15.92
C ASP A 414 20.75 -16.20 -14.60
N ALA A 415 21.03 -15.51 -13.49
CA ALA A 415 20.33 -15.74 -12.23
C ALA A 415 18.92 -15.13 -12.17
N ILE A 416 18.58 -14.19 -13.06
CA ILE A 416 17.39 -13.34 -12.94
C ILE A 416 16.21 -13.98 -13.67
N ALA A 417 15.18 -14.39 -12.92
CA ALA A 417 13.96 -14.98 -13.47
C ALA A 417 13.06 -13.93 -14.14
N ASN A 418 12.91 -12.76 -13.52
CA ASN A 418 12.03 -11.67 -13.97
C ASN A 418 12.78 -10.63 -14.84
N ARG A 419 13.67 -11.09 -15.74
CA ARG A 419 14.55 -10.21 -16.51
C ARG A 419 13.80 -9.35 -17.53
N GLN A 420 13.89 -8.02 -17.40
CA GLN A 420 13.22 -7.07 -18.30
C GLN A 420 14.14 -5.92 -18.76
N LEU A 421 14.96 -6.17 -19.78
CA LEU A 421 15.95 -5.19 -20.29
C LEU A 421 15.36 -3.90 -20.89
N ASN A 422 14.09 -3.91 -21.26
CA ASN A 422 13.41 -2.72 -21.77
C ASN A 422 13.04 -1.73 -20.66
N TYR A 423 13.05 -2.18 -19.40
CA TYR A 423 12.58 -1.41 -18.24
C TYR A 423 13.67 -1.23 -17.18
N TYR A 424 14.58 -2.20 -17.04
CA TYR A 424 15.61 -2.22 -16.01
C TYR A 424 17.02 -2.29 -16.57
N GLU A 425 17.90 -1.44 -16.04
CA GLU A 425 19.34 -1.61 -16.08
C GLU A 425 19.75 -2.46 -14.87
N TYR A 426 20.43 -3.58 -15.08
CA TYR A 426 20.94 -4.40 -13.99
C TYR A 426 22.42 -4.10 -13.74
N LYS A 427 22.76 -3.78 -12.49
CA LYS A 427 24.14 -3.57 -12.01
C LYS A 427 24.56 -4.66 -11.06
N PHE A 428 25.84 -4.99 -11.07
CA PHE A 428 26.42 -6.10 -10.31
C PHE A 428 27.50 -5.58 -9.38
N TYR A 429 27.63 -6.16 -8.19
CA TYR A 429 28.55 -5.71 -7.15
C TYR A 429 29.15 -6.89 -6.40
N THR A 430 30.29 -6.67 -5.75
CA THR A 430 30.91 -7.63 -4.80
C THR A 430 30.55 -7.34 -3.34
N GLN A 431 29.77 -6.28 -3.09
CA GLN A 431 29.37 -5.82 -1.75
C GLN A 431 27.86 -5.69 -1.66
N SER A 432 27.29 -5.99 -0.50
CA SER A 432 25.84 -5.89 -0.27
C SER A 432 25.33 -4.45 -0.22
N ILE A 433 26.18 -3.48 0.13
CA ILE A 433 25.88 -2.05 0.19
C ILE A 433 27.13 -1.27 -0.24
N GLY A 434 26.96 -0.20 -1.02
CA GLY A 434 28.08 0.64 -1.48
C GLY A 434 28.96 -0.04 -2.54
N GLY A 435 30.24 0.32 -2.61
CA GLY A 435 31.17 -0.23 -3.60
C GLY A 435 30.94 0.30 -5.03
N ILE A 436 31.77 -0.19 -5.96
CA ILE A 436 31.73 0.19 -7.37
C ILE A 436 31.03 -0.94 -8.14
N ALA A 437 30.13 -0.58 -9.05
CA ALA A 437 29.49 -1.56 -9.94
C ALA A 437 30.56 -2.25 -10.81
N LEU A 438 30.43 -3.56 -10.97
CA LEU A 438 31.23 -4.32 -11.91
C LEU A 438 31.02 -3.78 -13.33
N SER A 439 32.08 -3.79 -14.12
CA SER A 439 32.04 -3.32 -15.51
C SER A 439 31.29 -4.27 -16.44
N SER A 440 31.00 -5.49 -15.98
CA SER A 440 30.30 -6.52 -16.73
C SER A 440 29.48 -7.39 -15.76
N SER A 441 28.42 -8.01 -16.28
CA SER A 441 27.71 -9.09 -15.61
C SER A 441 28.50 -10.41 -15.63
N ILE A 442 29.49 -10.51 -16.50
CA ILE A 442 30.37 -11.68 -16.64
C ILE A 442 31.45 -11.65 -15.54
N VAL A 443 31.52 -12.71 -14.74
CA VAL A 443 32.49 -12.89 -13.66
C VAL A 443 33.36 -14.12 -13.89
N THR A 444 34.64 -14.03 -13.49
CA THR A 444 35.65 -15.09 -13.68
C THR A 444 36.13 -15.69 -12.35
N GLU A 445 35.65 -15.18 -11.23
CA GLU A 445 36.04 -15.64 -9.90
C GLU A 445 34.84 -16.24 -9.18
N THR A 446 35.09 -17.30 -8.41
CA THR A 446 34.08 -17.87 -7.52
C THR A 446 33.88 -16.91 -6.35
N GLY A 447 32.62 -16.58 -6.06
CA GLY A 447 32.31 -15.66 -4.97
C GLY A 447 30.82 -15.33 -4.85
N THR A 448 30.50 -14.58 -3.81
CA THR A 448 29.16 -13.98 -3.65
C THR A 448 29.12 -12.63 -4.34
N TYR A 449 28.16 -12.48 -5.24
CA TYR A 449 27.89 -11.25 -5.97
C TYR A 449 26.49 -10.74 -5.64
N TYR A 450 26.24 -9.49 -5.96
CA TYR A 450 25.00 -8.79 -5.64
C TYR A 450 24.45 -8.12 -6.88
N ILE A 451 23.18 -8.36 -7.17
CA ILE A 451 22.48 -7.80 -8.33
C ILE A 451 21.55 -6.68 -7.85
N GLU A 452 21.58 -5.55 -8.54
CA GLU A 452 20.70 -4.39 -8.35
C GLU A 452 19.97 -4.12 -9.66
N ALA A 453 18.64 -3.96 -9.62
CA ALA A 453 17.86 -3.53 -10.77
C ALA A 453 17.58 -2.03 -10.61
N ILE A 454 17.79 -1.27 -11.68
CA ILE A 454 17.58 0.17 -11.72
C ILE A 454 16.55 0.45 -12.80
N ASP A 455 15.44 1.06 -12.44
CA ASP A 455 14.46 1.56 -13.41
C ASP A 455 15.11 2.64 -14.28
N ILE A 456 15.09 2.44 -15.60
CA ILE A 456 15.79 3.29 -16.57
C ILE A 456 15.26 4.73 -16.57
N GLU A 457 14.01 4.95 -16.13
CA GLU A 457 13.33 6.24 -16.22
C GLU A 457 13.25 6.95 -14.89
N THR A 458 12.94 6.21 -13.82
CA THR A 458 12.85 6.79 -12.47
C THR A 458 14.20 6.82 -11.76
N GLY A 459 15.16 5.99 -12.20
CA GLY A 459 16.47 5.83 -11.56
C GLY A 459 16.42 5.05 -10.25
N CYS A 460 15.27 4.42 -9.95
CA CYS A 460 15.06 3.75 -8.68
C CYS A 460 15.72 2.39 -8.64
N SER A 461 16.52 2.17 -7.60
CA SER A 461 17.23 0.91 -7.37
C SER A 461 16.43 -0.05 -6.51
N SER A 462 16.49 -1.34 -6.83
CA SER A 462 16.09 -2.42 -5.93
C SER A 462 17.03 -2.52 -4.71
N LEU A 463 16.60 -3.26 -3.68
CA LEU A 463 17.56 -3.86 -2.76
C LEU A 463 18.46 -4.83 -3.54
N ARG A 464 19.71 -4.95 -3.08
CA ARG A 464 20.67 -5.86 -3.70
C ARG A 464 20.36 -7.31 -3.32
N VAL A 465 20.20 -8.16 -4.33
CA VAL A 465 19.98 -9.61 -4.14
C VAL A 465 21.30 -10.35 -4.27
N ALA A 466 21.62 -11.19 -3.29
CA ALA A 466 22.87 -11.97 -3.27
C ALA A 466 22.75 -13.24 -4.11
N VAL A 467 23.79 -13.56 -4.87
CA VAL A 467 23.94 -14.77 -5.69
C VAL A 467 25.33 -15.36 -5.53
N ASN A 468 25.46 -16.69 -5.57
CA ASN A 468 26.75 -17.38 -5.43
C ASN A 468 27.20 -17.92 -6.78
N ALA A 469 28.27 -17.36 -7.32
CA ALA A 469 28.88 -17.77 -8.58
C ALA A 469 29.96 -18.84 -8.33
N THR A 470 29.92 -19.94 -9.08
CA THR A 470 30.94 -20.99 -9.07
C THR A 470 31.64 -21.05 -10.43
N VAL A 471 32.87 -20.55 -10.50
CA VAL A 471 33.69 -20.56 -11.72
C VAL A 471 34.80 -21.60 -11.59
N SER A 472 34.80 -22.59 -12.50
CA SER A 472 35.85 -23.61 -12.58
C SER A 472 36.88 -23.27 -13.66
N PRO A 473 38.19 -23.44 -13.41
CA PRO A 473 39.20 -23.26 -14.44
C PRO A 473 39.05 -24.33 -15.54
N LEU A 474 39.40 -23.98 -16.78
CA LEU A 474 39.52 -25.00 -17.83
C LEU A 474 40.54 -26.07 -17.42
N PRO A 475 40.32 -27.34 -17.79
CA PRO A 475 41.35 -28.36 -17.69
C PRO A 475 42.61 -27.87 -18.41
N GLY A 476 43.77 -28.00 -17.76
CA GLY A 476 45.05 -27.70 -18.39
C GLY A 476 45.17 -28.43 -19.72
N LYS A 477 45.84 -27.80 -20.70
CA LYS A 477 46.10 -28.44 -22.00
C LYS A 477 46.69 -29.83 -21.76
N PRO A 478 46.25 -30.88 -22.49
CA PRO A 478 46.85 -32.20 -22.38
C PRO A 478 48.36 -32.07 -22.62
N HIS A 479 49.14 -32.42 -21.60
CA HIS A 479 50.59 -32.47 -21.74
C HIS A 479 50.97 -33.89 -22.13
N LEU A 480 51.26 -34.10 -23.42
CA LEU A 480 51.80 -35.37 -23.91
C LEU A 480 53.22 -35.52 -23.36
N THR A 481 53.44 -36.54 -22.54
CA THR A 481 54.80 -36.94 -22.17
C THR A 481 55.35 -37.88 -23.25
N ILE A 482 56.68 -37.94 -23.39
CA ILE A 482 57.34 -38.86 -24.31
C ILE A 482 56.95 -40.33 -24.01
N SER A 483 56.59 -40.64 -22.76
CA SER A 483 56.08 -41.95 -22.34
C SER A 483 54.71 -42.30 -22.94
N ASP A 484 53.91 -41.30 -23.35
CA ASP A 484 52.57 -41.51 -23.92
C ASP A 484 52.61 -41.82 -25.44
N VAL A 485 53.76 -41.62 -26.09
CA VAL A 485 53.96 -41.82 -27.54
C VAL A 485 54.70 -43.12 -27.85
N ILE A 486 55.27 -43.79 -26.84
CA ILE A 486 56.19 -44.93 -27.01
C ILE A 486 55.53 -46.30 -26.72
N ASN A 487 54.23 -46.37 -26.46
CA ASN A 487 53.50 -47.65 -26.35
C ASN A 487 52.52 -47.90 -27.49
#